data_AF-A0A553GLH1-F1
#
_entry.id   AF-A0A553GLH1-F1
#
_cell.length_a   1.000
_cell.length_b   1.000
_cell.length_c   1.000
_cell.angle_alpha   90.00
_cell.angle_beta   90.00
_cell.angle_gamma   90.00
#
_symmetry.space_group_name_H-M   'P 1'
#
loop_
_entity.id
_entity.type
_entity.pdbx_description
1 polymer ?
#
loop_
_entity_poly.entity_id
_entity_poly.type
_entity_poly.pdbx_seq_one_letter_code
_entity_poly.pdbx_strand_id
1 'polypeptide(L)' 'MQLLRKEIKLSPELNSKLDELTRNKRAHYYTHKELEIILEHFCICQEEFEGL' A
#
# COMPACT_ATOMS: atom_id res chain seq x y z
N MET A 1 2.47 4.44 -9.46
CA MET A 1 3.15 3.34 -8.72
C MET A 1 4.54 3.70 -8.16
N GLN A 2 5.49 4.25 -8.92
CA GLN A 2 6.84 4.50 -8.37
C GLN A 2 6.89 5.56 -7.25
N LEU A 3 6.06 6.61 -7.33
CA LEU A 3 5.94 7.61 -6.25
C LEU A 3 5.37 7.00 -4.98
N LEU A 4 4.25 6.29 -5.07
CA LEU A 4 3.64 5.57 -3.95
C LEU A 4 4.63 4.60 -3.27
N ARG A 5 5.44 3.87 -4.05
CA ARG A 5 6.51 3.00 -3.51
C ARG A 5 7.57 3.76 -2.73
N LYS A 6 7.88 5.00 -3.10
CA LYS A 6 8.83 5.85 -2.35
C LYS A 6 8.19 6.29 -1.03
N GLU A 7 6.94 6.75 -1.06
CA GLU A 7 6.21 7.16 0.15
C GLU A 7 6.06 6.01 1.14
N ILE A 8 5.68 4.82 0.66
CA ILE A 8 5.61 3.60 1.48
C ILE A 8 6.95 3.30 2.15
N LYS A 9 8.07 3.45 1.43
CA LYS A 9 9.41 3.21 2.00
C LYS A 9 9.81 4.24 3.06
N LEU A 10 9.19 5.42 3.08
CA LEU A 10 9.43 6.43 4.12
C LEU A 10 8.70 6.10 5.43
N SER A 11 7.71 5.19 5.38
CA SER A 11 7.00 4.69 6.55
C SER A 11 7.45 3.26 6.89
N PRO A 12 8.34 3.07 7.87
CA PRO A 12 8.83 1.75 8.26
C PRO A 12 7.70 0.81 8.67
N GLU A 13 6.67 1.34 9.34
CA GLU A 13 5.51 0.56 9.79
C GLU A 13 4.70 0.00 8.62
N LEU A 14 4.35 0.85 7.64
CA LEU A 14 3.60 0.41 6.46
C LEU A 14 4.43 -0.58 5.63
N ASN A 15 5.73 -0.31 5.48
CA ASN A 15 6.62 -1.18 4.75
C ASN A 15 6.73 -2.57 5.41
N SER A 16 6.83 -2.64 6.74
CA SER A 16 6.84 -3.92 7.48
C SER A 16 5.52 -4.68 7.33
N LYS A 17 4.37 -4.02 7.48
CA LYS A 17 3.05 -4.64 7.28
C LYS A 17 2.90 -5.21 5.87
N LEU A 18 3.33 -4.48 4.86
CA LEU A 18 3.30 -4.94 3.47
C LEU A 18 4.28 -6.08 3.22
N ASP A 19 5.48 -6.07 3.83
CA ASP A 19 6.47 -7.15 3.71
C ASP A 19 5.98 -8.47 4.34
N GLU A 20 5.19 -8.40 5.41
CA GLU A 20 4.58 -9.59 6.04
C GLU A 20 3.49 -10.21 5.18
N LEU A 21 2.70 -9.38 4.49
CA LEU A 21 1.63 -9.82 3.59
C LEU A 21 2.15 -10.27 2.23
N THR A 22 3.18 -9.61 1.74
CA THR A 22 3.73 -9.83 0.42
C THR A 22 4.74 -10.99 0.45
N ARG A 23 4.29 -12.20 0.10
CA ARG A 23 5.22 -13.32 -0.14
C ARG A 23 6.15 -13.11 -1.35
N ASN A 24 5.79 -12.19 -2.26
CA ASN A 24 6.52 -11.94 -3.49
C ASN A 24 7.00 -10.48 -3.60
N LYS A 25 8.16 -10.19 -2.98
CA LYS A 25 8.76 -8.85 -2.87
C LYS A 25 9.07 -8.14 -4.20
N ARG A 26 8.93 -8.83 -5.34
CA ARG A 26 9.20 -8.31 -6.69
C ARG A 26 7.95 -8.03 -7.52
N ALA A 27 6.75 -8.17 -6.96
CA ALA A 27 5.53 -7.85 -7.69
C ALA A 27 5.54 -6.37 -8.12
N HIS A 28 5.18 -6.11 -9.38
CA HIS A 28 5.05 -4.75 -9.93
C HIS A 28 3.73 -4.07 -9.52
N TYR A 29 2.77 -4.84 -9.04
CA TYR A 29 1.45 -4.43 -8.58
C TYR A 29 1.23 -4.82 -7.12
N TYR A 30 0.35 -4.09 -6.45
CA TYR A 30 -0.16 -4.44 -5.14
C TYR A 30 -1.40 -5.31 -5.28
N THR A 31 -1.57 -6.30 -4.41
CA THR A 31 -2.82 -7.05 -4.30
C THR A 31 -3.91 -6.18 -3.67
N HIS A 32 -5.17 -6.60 -3.77
CA HIS A 32 -6.29 -5.88 -3.13
C HIS A 32 -6.04 -5.63 -1.64
N LYS A 33 -5.57 -6.66 -0.92
CA LYS A 33 -5.27 -6.57 0.52
C LYS A 33 -4.13 -5.60 0.83
N GLU A 34 -3.09 -5.61 0.01
CA GLU A 34 -1.99 -4.65 0.15
C GLU A 34 -2.48 -3.22 -0.12
N LEU A 35 -3.37 -3.05 -1.10
CA LEU A 35 -3.98 -1.76 -1.43
C LEU A 35 -4.85 -1.25 -0.27
N GLU A 36 -5.69 -2.09 0.32
CA GLU A 36 -6.53 -1.73 1.48
C GLU A 36 -5.69 -1.17 2.63
N ILE A 37 -4.57 -1.80 2.93
CA ILE A 37 -3.67 -1.36 4.02
C ILE A 37 -2.95 -0.06 3.67
N ILE A 38 -2.57 0.11 2.40
CA ILE A 38 -2.01 1.38 1.92
C ILE A 38 -3.06 2.48 2.09
N LEU A 39 -4.31 2.25 1.66
CA LEU A 39 -5.40 3.22 1.77
C LEU A 39 -5.68 3.57 3.24
N GLU A 40 -5.79 2.56 4.11
CA GLU A 40 -5.98 2.73 5.55
C GLU A 40 -4.85 3.56 6.17
N HIS A 41 -3.59 3.32 5.79
CA HIS A 41 -2.44 4.08 6.31
C HIS A 41 -2.47 5.56 5.95
N PHE A 42 -3.00 5.89 4.77
CA PHE A 42 -3.19 7.28 4.35
C PHE A 42 -4.52 7.88 4.79
N CYS A 43 -5.28 7.17 5.63
CA CYS A 43 -6.64 7.54 6.05
C CYS A 43 -7.58 7.81 4.84
N ILE A 44 -7.38 7.09 3.74
CA ILE A 44 -8.22 7.19 2.54
C ILE A 44 -9.34 6.17 2.67
N CYS A 45 -10.58 6.64 2.78
CA CYS A 45 -11.73 5.76 2.76
C CYS A 45 -11.96 5.21 1.35
N GLN A 46 -12.51 3.99 1.26
CA GLN A 46 -12.78 3.34 -0.02
C GLN A 46 -13.70 4.20 -0.92
N GLU A 47 -14.68 4.89 -0.32
CA GLU A 47 -15.56 5.83 -1.03
C GLU A 47 -14.80 7.01 -1.67
N GLU A 48 -13.76 7.51 -1.00
CA GLU A 48 -12.91 8.60 -1.54
C GLU A 48 -12.02 8.09 -2.67
N PHE A 49 -11.59 6.84 -2.61
CA PHE A 49 -10.79 6.21 -3.66
C PHE A 49 -11.62 5.85 -4.89
N GLU A 50 -12.82 5.31 -4.72
CA GLU A 50 -13.72 4.94 -5.82
C GLU A 50 -14.35 6.16 -6.52
N GLY A 51 -14.41 7.31 -5.83
CA GLY A 51 -14.89 8.58 -6.38
C GLY A 51 -13.86 9.39 -7.17
N LEU A 52 -12.60 8.95 -7.25
CA LEU A 52 -11.49 9.57 -8.00
C LEU A 52 -11.36 9.01 -9.42
#